data_AF-A0A3D4U4H4-F1
#
_entry.id   AF-A0A3D4U4H4-F1
#
_cell.length_a   1.000
_cell.length_b   1.000
_cell.length_c   1.000
_cell.angle_alpha   90.00
_cell.angle_beta   90.00
_cell.angle_gamma   90.00
#
_symmetry.space_group_name_H-M   'P 1'
#
loop_
_entity.id
_entity.type
_entity.pdbx_description
1 polymer ?
#
loop_
_entity_poly.entity_id
_entity_poly.type
_entity_poly.pdbx_seq_one_letter_code
_entity_poly.pdbx_strand_id
1 'polypeptide(L)'
;WYKRRITGARSFIMFVSPDYQKKGVSGALYMHALKAALAKGYVYGEGGTIHEFNDKMVRDAIGAGGDHYKTYRVYIKQLTQEQSDPAANE
;
A
#
# COMPACT_ATOMS: atom_id res chain seq x y z
N TRP A 1 -15.38 -7.22 -22.85
CA TRP A 1 -14.14 -7.21 -23.64
C TRP A 1 -12.93 -6.74 -22.82
N TYR A 2 -12.91 -5.51 -22.28
CA TYR A 2 -11.77 -4.94 -21.54
C TYR A 2 -11.30 -5.71 -20.29
N LYS A 3 -12.21 -6.37 -19.55
CA LYS A 3 -11.85 -7.17 -18.35
C LYS A 3 -10.75 -8.20 -18.63
N ARG A 4 -10.69 -8.76 -19.83
CA ARG A 4 -9.68 -9.76 -20.23
C ARG A 4 -8.28 -9.18 -20.42
N ARG A 5 -8.13 -7.85 -20.47
CA ARG A 5 -6.85 -7.14 -20.61
C ARG A 5 -6.23 -6.80 -19.25
N ILE A 6 -6.94 -7.02 -18.14
CA ILE A 6 -6.45 -6.73 -16.79
C ILE A 6 -5.65 -7.94 -16.32
N THR A 7 -4.32 -7.82 -16.39
CA THR A 7 -3.38 -8.89 -16.02
C THR A 7 -2.62 -8.62 -14.73
N GLY A 8 -2.82 -7.45 -14.12
CA GLY A 8 -2.25 -7.07 -12.83
C GLY A 8 -3.30 -7.01 -11.72
N ALA A 9 -2.88 -7.28 -10.49
CA ALA A 9 -3.67 -7.06 -9.29
C ALA A 9 -2.93 -6.19 -8.27
N ARG A 10 -3.65 -5.38 -7.49
CA ARG A 10 -3.05 -4.57 -6.42
C ARG A 10 -3.56 -5.03 -5.08
N SER A 11 -2.63 -5.33 -4.16
CA SER A 11 -2.97 -5.51 -2.75
C SER A 11 -3.18 -4.13 -2.13
N PHE A 12 -4.40 -3.86 -1.67
CA PHE A 12 -4.72 -2.54 -1.12
C PHE A 12 -4.29 -2.42 0.34
N ILE A 13 -4.79 -3.32 1.19
CA ILE A 13 -4.52 -3.35 2.63
C ILE A 13 -4.32 -4.80 3.07
N MET A 14 -3.36 -5.02 3.95
CA MET A 14 -3.17 -6.26 4.68
C MET A 14 -2.96 -5.92 6.15
N PHE A 15 -3.64 -6.65 7.03
CA PHE A 15 -3.42 -6.54 8.46
C PHE A 15 -3.59 -7.90 9.12
N VAL A 16 -2.97 -8.08 10.29
CA VAL A 16 -3.14 -9.24 11.14
C VAL A 16 -3.50 -8.72 12.53
N SER A 17 -4.60 -9.20 13.09
CA SER A 17 -5.01 -8.87 14.46
C SER A 17 -3.86 -9.17 15.44
N PRO A 18 -3.62 -8.33 16.46
CA PRO A 18 -2.49 -8.50 17.39
C PRO A 18 -2.33 -9.92 17.95
N ASP A 19 -3.44 -10.58 18.28
CA ASP A 19 -3.47 -11.94 18.84
C ASP A 19 -2.91 -13.01 17.89
N TYR A 20 -2.80 -12.69 16.61
CA TYR A 20 -2.39 -13.59 15.53
C TYR A 20 -1.06 -13.19 14.88
N GLN A 21 -0.43 -12.12 15.35
CA GLN A 21 0.89 -11.70 14.86
C GLN A 21 1.98 -12.67 15.31
N LYS A 22 3.10 -12.71 14.58
CA LYS A 22 4.26 -13.59 14.85
C LYS A 22 3.95 -15.10 14.80
N LYS A 23 2.80 -15.48 14.25
CA LYS A 23 2.38 -16.89 14.05
C LYS A 23 2.44 -17.33 12.57
N GLY A 24 3.17 -16.59 11.72
CA GLY A 24 3.25 -16.86 10.27
C GLY A 24 2.00 -16.46 9.46
N VAL A 25 1.02 -15.80 10.08
CA VAL A 25 -0.28 -15.48 9.46
C VAL A 25 -0.14 -14.53 8.27
N SER A 26 0.74 -13.53 8.34
CA SER A 26 0.98 -12.62 7.21
C SER A 26 1.53 -13.35 5.98
N GLY A 27 2.52 -14.21 6.16
CA GLY A 27 3.06 -15.07 5.10
C GLY A 27 2.00 -15.99 4.49
N ALA A 28 1.14 -16.59 5.33
CA ALA A 28 0.02 -17.40 4.85
C ALA A 28 -0.99 -16.58 4.02
N LEU A 29 -1.34 -15.37 4.47
CA LEU A 29 -2.20 -14.45 3.73
C LEU A 29 -1.62 -14.12 2.35
N TYR A 30 -0.33 -13.79 2.26
CA TYR A 30 0.35 -13.59 0.99
C TYR A 30 0.27 -14.84 0.10
N MET A 31 0.62 -16.02 0.62
CA MET A 31 0.59 -17.25 -0.16
C MET A 31 -0.80 -17.53 -0.74
N HIS A 32 -1.86 -17.40 0.07
CA HIS A 32 -3.23 -17.63 -0.38
C HIS A 32 -3.68 -16.58 -1.41
N ALA A 33 -3.36 -15.30 -1.18
CA ALA A 33 -3.70 -14.22 -2.11
C ALA A 33 -2.99 -14.39 -3.47
N LEU A 34 -1.70 -14.69 -3.46
CA LEU A 34 -0.90 -14.89 -4.67
C LEU A 34 -1.35 -16.13 -5.45
N LYS A 35 -1.62 -17.25 -4.78
CA LYS A 35 -2.19 -18.45 -5.42
C LYS A 35 -3.54 -18.15 -6.08
N ALA A 36 -4.41 -17.42 -5.38
CA ALA A 36 -5.70 -17.02 -5.94
C ALA A 36 -5.56 -16.05 -7.12
N ALA A 37 -4.55 -15.17 -7.10
CA ALA A 37 -4.26 -14.25 -8.18
C ALA A 37 -3.76 -14.99 -9.43
N LEU A 38 -2.80 -15.92 -9.27
CA LEU A 38 -2.29 -16.76 -10.34
C LEU A 38 -3.39 -17.61 -10.98
N ALA A 39 -4.26 -18.21 -10.17
CA ALA A 39 -5.41 -18.99 -10.66
C ALA A 39 -6.41 -18.16 -11.49
N LYS A 40 -6.45 -16.84 -11.28
CA LYS A 40 -7.27 -15.89 -12.07
C LYS A 40 -6.57 -15.38 -13.33
N GLY A 41 -5.33 -15.81 -13.59
CA GLY A 41 -4.54 -15.39 -14.74
C GLY A 41 -3.83 -14.04 -14.57
N TYR A 42 -3.71 -13.53 -13.34
CA TYR A 42 -2.85 -12.36 -13.09
C TYR A 42 -1.39 -12.77 -13.17
N VAL A 43 -0.58 -11.98 -13.87
CA VAL A 43 0.84 -12.28 -14.15
C VAL A 43 1.79 -11.44 -13.30
N TYR A 44 1.28 -10.37 -12.69
CA TYR A 44 2.02 -9.54 -11.76
C TYR A 44 1.09 -8.94 -10.70
N GLY A 45 1.68 -8.43 -9.62
CA GLY A 45 0.94 -7.67 -8.64
C GLY A 45 1.77 -6.55 -8.02
N GLU A 46 1.07 -5.54 -7.52
CA GLU A 46 1.67 -4.44 -6.78
C GLU A 46 1.19 -4.44 -5.33
N GLY A 47 2.10 -4.12 -4.42
CA GLY A 47 1.76 -3.78 -3.04
C GLY A 47 1.22 -2.36 -2.90
N GLY A 48 0.44 -2.13 -1.85
CA GLY A 48 0.14 -0.79 -1.36
C GLY A 48 1.40 -0.09 -0.86
N THR A 49 1.29 1.21 -0.58
CA THR A 49 2.38 1.96 0.04
C THR A 49 2.56 1.51 1.48
N ILE A 50 3.78 1.08 1.82
CA ILE A 50 4.18 0.77 3.19
C ILE A 50 4.98 1.95 3.71
N HIS A 51 4.71 2.39 4.95
CA HIS A 51 5.53 3.42 5.57
C HIS A 51 6.97 2.91 5.73
N GLU A 52 7.96 3.73 5.33
CA GLU A 52 9.38 3.33 5.32
C GLU A 52 9.89 2.79 6.66
N PHE A 53 9.36 3.27 7.79
CA PHE A 53 9.75 2.84 9.14
C PHE A 53 8.99 1.59 9.63
N ASN A 54 8.10 1.02 8.81
CA ASN A 54 7.42 -0.24 9.13
C ASN A 54 8.23 -1.43 8.59
N ASP A 55 9.42 -1.65 9.16
CA ASP A 55 10.35 -2.70 8.75
C ASP A 55 9.72 -4.10 8.78
N LYS A 56 8.76 -4.32 9.68
CA LYS A 56 8.03 -5.60 9.76
C LYS A 56 7.24 -5.85 8.48
N MET A 57 6.43 -4.89 8.05
CA MET A 57 5.63 -5.02 6.84
C MET A 57 6.49 -5.02 5.57
N VAL A 58 7.57 -4.23 5.54
CA VAL A 58 8.54 -4.25 4.43
C VAL A 58 9.16 -5.63 4.28
N ARG A 59 9.64 -6.24 5.37
CA ARG A 59 10.18 -7.61 5.35
C ARG A 59 9.15 -8.65 4.94
N ASP A 60 7.91 -8.54 5.40
CA ASP A 60 6.84 -9.45 4.98
C ASP A 60 6.56 -9.35 3.46
N ALA A 61 6.53 -8.13 2.91
CA ALA A 61 6.34 -7.91 1.48
C ALA A 61 7.51 -8.45 0.63
N ILE A 62 8.75 -8.20 1.05
CA ILE A 62 9.95 -8.73 0.37
C ILE A 62 10.00 -10.26 0.49
N GLY A 63 9.73 -10.79 1.68
CA GLY A 63 9.70 -12.24 1.94
C GLY A 63 8.61 -12.97 1.14
N ALA A 64 7.54 -12.28 0.76
CA ALA A 64 6.50 -12.79 -0.15
C ALA A 64 6.91 -12.75 -1.64
N GLY A 65 8.10 -12.27 -1.97
CA GLY A 65 8.62 -12.14 -3.34
C GLY A 65 8.40 -10.77 -3.98
N GLY A 66 8.12 -9.73 -3.19
CA GLY A 66 8.00 -8.36 -3.69
C GLY A 66 9.35 -7.64 -3.78
N ASP A 67 9.46 -6.76 -4.78
CA ASP A 67 10.63 -5.89 -4.95
C ASP A 67 10.31 -4.44 -4.59
N HIS A 68 11.23 -3.75 -3.89
CA HIS A 68 11.10 -2.32 -3.61
C HIS A 68 11.39 -1.53 -4.89
N TYR A 69 10.34 -1.05 -5.54
CA TYR A 69 10.48 -0.34 -6.83
C TYR A 69 10.36 1.19 -6.74
N LYS A 70 9.79 1.73 -5.66
CA LYS A 70 9.56 3.18 -5.54
C LYS A 70 9.42 3.63 -4.08
N THR A 71 10.01 4.79 -3.78
CA THR A 71 9.82 5.50 -2.50
C THR A 71 9.11 6.81 -2.75
N TYR A 72 8.00 7.04 -2.04
CA TYR A 72 7.27 8.31 -2.06
C TYR A 72 7.65 9.15 -0.84
N ARG A 73 7.78 10.46 -1.02
CA ARG A 73 7.93 11.44 0.06
C ARG A 73 6.71 12.36 0.03
N VAL A 74 6.00 12.41 1.16
CA VAL A 74 4.78 13.22 1.29
C VAL A 74 5.16 14.51 1.99
N TYR A 75 4.90 15.65 1.33
CA TYR A 75 5.10 16.98 1.89
C TYR A 75 3.73 17.59 2.16
N ILE A 76 3.57 18.20 3.33
CA ILE A 76 2.33 18.86 3.73
C ILE A 76 2.69 20.32 4.07
N LYS A 77 2.02 21.26 3.43
CA LYS A 77 2.08 22.69 3.77
C LYS A 77 0.77 23.08 4.43
N GLN A 78 0.83 23.52 5.68
CA GLN A 78 -0.32 24.17 6.32
C GLN A 78 -0.43 25.58 5.72
N LEU A 79 -1.59 25.89 5.14
CA LEU A 79 -1.87 27.22 4.63
C LEU A 79 -2.51 28.04 5.75
N THR A 80 -1.85 29.12 6.16
CA THR A 80 -2.49 30.14 6.99
C THR A 80 -3.43 30.94 6.09
N GLN A 81 -4.65 31.19 6.54
CA GLN A 81 -5.51 32.20 5.91
C GLN A 81 -4.90 33.56 6.27
N GLU A 82 -4.52 34.37 5.28
CA GLU A 82 -4.19 35.77 5.52
C GLU A 82 -5.44 36.47 6.05
N GLN A 83 -5.31 37.18 7.18
CA GLN A 83 -6.36 38.07 7.66
C GLN A 83 -6.58 39.14 6.59
N SER A 84 -7.80 39.22 6.04
CA SER A 84 -8.20 40.32 5.17
C SER A 84 -8.00 41.64 5.92
N ASP A 85 -7.08 42.47 5.42
CA ASP A 85 -6.78 43.78 5.96
C ASP A 85 -8.07 44.64 5.98
N PRO A 86 -8.56 45.09 7.15
CA PRO A 86 -9.78 45.90 7.23
C PRO A 86 -9.61 47.31 6.63
N ALA A 87 -8.40 47.72 6.23
CA ALA A 87 -8.11 49.06 5.72
C ALA A 87 -8.52 49.32 4.25
N ALA A 88 -9.14 48.35 3.56
CA ALA A 88 -9.59 48.55 2.17
C ALA A 88 -10.99 49.17 2.02
N ASN A 89 -11.68 49.47 3.14
CA ASN A 89 -12.96 50.17 3.17
C ASN A 89 -12.84 51.47 3.97
N GLU A 90 -12.02 52.40 3.52
CA GLU A 90 -12.16 53.84 3.81
C GLU A 90 -12.32 54.62 2.50
#